data_AF-A0A383BJX2-F1
#
_entry.id   AF-A0A383BJX2-F1
#
_cell.length_a   1.000
_cell.length_b   1.000
_cell.length_c   1.000
_cell.angle_alpha   90.00
_cell.angle_beta   90.00
_cell.angle_gamma   90.00
#
_symmetry.space_group_name_H-M   'P 1'
#
loop_
_entity.id
_entity.type
_entity.pdbx_description
1 polymer ?
#
loop_
_entity_poly.entity_id
_entity_poly.type
_entity_poly.pdbx_seq_one_letter_code
_entity_poly.pdbx_strand_id
1 'polypeptide(L)'
;PRKMFIEVQIRSQEMHFISEYGIAAHWYYKSTDKPSEKLAQNWLGSLLDIQQNSDSSIDFLESTKVDLFPDEVFVFTPAGKIIQLPQRATVLDFSYAVHTNVGKRTQKATINGNEADLATALKSGQTVEITTSRLVKPKPNWLDMVITSKAKTAIKAQLKENSKVELSKLGKHLISDALKYQKIDINDIPKEKWKECLKELHCSNFHDLYIKVGLSEIFVAVVINKLLKDISKETINTITINKTK
;
A
#
# COMPACT_ATOMS: atom_id res chain seq x y z
N PRO A 1 24.28 50.83 14.73
CA PRO A 1 24.65 49.73 13.80
C PRO A 1 23.40 49.10 13.17
N ARG A 2 23.22 49.27 11.85
CA ARG A 2 22.00 48.95 11.10
C ARG A 2 21.69 47.45 11.13
N LYS A 3 20.41 47.08 11.34
CA LYS A 3 19.86 45.72 11.19
C LYS A 3 20.02 45.28 9.73
N MET A 4 21.12 44.61 9.43
CA MET A 4 21.38 43.96 8.13
C MET A 4 21.19 42.46 8.32
N PHE A 5 20.37 41.84 7.47
CA PHE A 5 20.21 40.40 7.45
C PHE A 5 21.47 39.76 6.86
N ILE A 6 22.10 38.85 7.60
CA ILE A 6 23.26 38.09 7.15
C ILE A 6 22.83 36.63 7.02
N GLU A 7 22.95 36.08 5.81
CA GLU A 7 22.78 34.64 5.57
C GLU A 7 24.13 33.95 5.80
N VAL A 8 24.15 32.92 6.65
CA VAL A 8 25.35 32.14 6.96
C VAL A 8 25.13 30.72 6.47
N GLN A 9 25.99 30.26 5.55
CA GLN A 9 25.99 28.90 5.04
C GLN A 9 27.15 28.12 5.67
N ILE A 10 26.84 27.06 6.40
CA ILE A 10 27.81 26.14 6.99
C ILE A 10 27.87 24.89 6.13
N ARG A 11 29.05 24.53 5.63
CA ARG A 11 29.30 23.35 4.80
C ARG A 11 30.64 22.71 5.16
N SER A 12 30.73 21.39 5.01
CA SER A 12 32.00 20.68 5.15
C SER A 12 32.93 21.02 3.97
N GLN A 13 34.22 20.74 4.13
CA GLN A 13 35.21 20.95 3.06
C GLN A 13 34.89 20.10 1.82
N GLU A 14 34.35 18.90 2.03
CA GLU A 14 33.88 18.00 0.97
C GLU A 14 32.67 18.58 0.21
N MET A 15 31.69 19.12 0.93
CA MET A 15 30.53 19.79 0.33
C MET A 15 30.93 21.04 -0.48
N HIS A 16 31.92 21.79 0.01
CA HIS A 16 32.47 22.94 -0.72
C HIS A 16 33.10 22.49 -2.05
N PHE A 17 33.89 21.43 -2.02
CA PHE A 17 34.57 20.89 -3.20
C PHE A 17 33.60 20.32 -4.25
N ILE A 18 32.58 19.56 -3.83
CA ILE A 18 31.54 19.06 -4.75
C ILE A 18 30.72 20.21 -5.36
N SER A 19 30.40 21.23 -4.57
CA SER A 19 29.67 22.42 -5.03
C SER A 19 30.44 23.24 -6.08
N GLU A 20 31.77 23.20 -6.05
CA GLU A 20 32.64 24.01 -6.91
C GLU A 20 33.06 23.25 -8.18
N TYR A 21 33.27 21.93 -8.09
CA TYR A 21 33.81 21.11 -9.19
C TYR A 21 32.87 20.00 -9.70
N GLY A 22 31.71 19.80 -9.08
CA GLY A 22 30.69 18.84 -9.54
C GLY A 22 31.21 17.41 -9.73
N ILE A 23 30.93 16.80 -10.90
CA ILE A 23 31.34 15.42 -11.23
C ILE A 23 32.87 15.21 -11.18
N ALA A 24 33.67 16.26 -11.45
CA ALA A 24 35.12 16.17 -11.40
C ALA A 24 35.67 16.01 -9.98
N ALA A 25 34.90 16.43 -8.96
CA ALA A 25 35.25 16.25 -7.56
C ALA A 25 35.31 14.76 -7.16
N HIS A 26 34.45 13.92 -7.77
CA HIS A 26 34.36 12.49 -7.47
C HIS A 26 35.55 11.68 -8.00
N TRP A 27 36.21 12.14 -9.06
CA TRP A 27 37.41 11.51 -9.61
C TRP A 27 38.68 11.87 -8.83
N TYR A 28 38.82 13.12 -8.37
CA TYR A 28 40.03 13.59 -7.67
C TYR A 28 40.16 13.02 -6.25
N TYR A 29 39.05 12.79 -5.53
CA TYR A 29 39.09 12.34 -4.15
C TYR A 29 39.23 10.80 -3.98
N LYS A 30 38.92 10.02 -5.03
CA LYS A 30 39.07 8.56 -5.01
C LYS A 30 40.38 8.05 -5.61
N SER A 31 41.25 8.93 -6.10
CA SER A 31 42.57 8.54 -6.63
C SER A 31 43.66 8.45 -5.56
N THR A 32 43.43 8.89 -4.32
CA THR A 32 44.48 8.91 -3.28
C THR A 32 44.43 7.74 -2.30
N ASP A 33 43.34 6.96 -2.26
CA ASP A 33 43.31 5.69 -1.52
C ASP A 33 42.64 4.60 -2.36
N LYS A 34 43.48 3.65 -2.80
CA LYS A 34 43.23 2.39 -3.53
C LYS A 34 41.79 2.17 -4.05
N PRO A 35 41.58 2.08 -5.37
CA PRO A 35 40.26 1.87 -5.94
C PRO A 35 39.75 0.50 -5.49
N SER A 36 38.57 0.44 -4.87
CA SER A 36 37.86 -0.84 -4.80
C SER A 36 37.24 -1.09 -6.18
N GLU A 37 38.03 -1.70 -7.08
CA GLU A 37 37.57 -2.27 -8.36
C GLU A 37 36.27 -3.08 -8.19
N LYS A 38 36.05 -3.66 -7.00
CA LYS A 38 34.83 -4.37 -6.61
C LYS A 38 33.54 -3.56 -6.74
N LEU A 39 33.53 -2.25 -6.50
CA LEU A 39 32.28 -1.47 -6.59
C LEU A 39 31.87 -1.23 -8.05
N ALA A 40 32.85 -0.96 -8.92
CA ALA A 40 32.64 -0.80 -10.35
C ALA A 40 32.28 -2.14 -11.03
N GLN A 41 32.92 -3.24 -10.62
CA GLN A 41 32.59 -4.59 -11.11
C GLN A 41 31.23 -5.09 -10.60
N ASN A 42 30.84 -4.80 -9.36
CA ASN A 42 29.51 -5.15 -8.86
C ASN A 42 28.39 -4.40 -9.59
N TRP A 43 28.61 -3.12 -9.93
CA TRP A 43 27.64 -2.33 -10.66
C TRP A 43 27.53 -2.77 -12.14
N LEU A 44 28.66 -3.05 -12.80
CA LEU A 44 28.67 -3.54 -14.18
C LEU A 44 28.11 -4.98 -14.28
N GLY A 45 28.40 -5.83 -13.28
CA GLY A 45 27.82 -7.16 -13.16
C GLY A 45 26.31 -7.13 -12.90
N SER A 46 25.85 -6.21 -12.04
CA SER A 46 24.41 -6.00 -11.79
C SER A 46 23.70 -5.50 -13.06
N LEU A 47 24.35 -4.68 -13.89
CA LEU A 47 23.80 -4.25 -15.18
C LEU A 47 23.72 -5.39 -16.22
N LEU A 48 24.71 -6.29 -16.25
CA LEU A 48 24.71 -7.44 -17.17
C LEU A 48 23.70 -8.53 -16.77
N ASP A 49 23.56 -8.83 -15.48
CA ASP A 49 22.62 -9.84 -14.98
C ASP A 49 21.14 -9.45 -15.16
N ILE A 50 20.86 -8.14 -15.23
CA ILE A 50 19.51 -7.59 -15.41
C ILE A 50 19.07 -7.61 -16.89
N GLN A 51 19.99 -7.50 -17.84
CA GLN A 51 19.67 -7.62 -19.28
C GLN A 51 19.16 -9.02 -19.65
N GLN A 52 19.54 -10.05 -18.90
CA GLN A 52 19.16 -11.43 -19.20
C GLN A 52 17.78 -11.83 -18.65
N ASN A 53 17.13 -11.01 -17.80
CA ASN A 53 16.02 -11.48 -16.95
C ASN A 53 14.72 -10.63 -16.93
N SER A 54 14.49 -9.66 -17.83
CA SER A 54 13.19 -8.94 -17.79
C SER A 54 12.68 -8.37 -19.12
N ASP A 55 11.50 -8.85 -19.53
CA ASP A 55 10.73 -8.40 -20.71
C ASP A 55 9.87 -7.13 -20.45
N SER A 56 10.02 -6.43 -19.32
CA SER A 56 9.28 -5.17 -19.06
C SER A 56 10.16 -4.08 -18.45
N SER A 57 11.08 -3.55 -19.26
CA SER A 57 12.17 -2.68 -18.82
C SER A 57 11.78 -1.21 -18.56
N ILE A 58 10.53 -0.81 -18.81
CA ILE A 58 10.12 0.62 -18.79
C ILE A 58 9.75 1.11 -17.39
N ASP A 59 8.90 0.40 -16.65
CA ASP A 59 8.48 0.78 -15.29
C ASP A 59 9.65 0.75 -14.29
N PHE A 60 10.62 -0.14 -14.52
CA PHE A 60 11.83 -0.23 -13.71
C PHE A 60 12.77 0.95 -13.99
N LEU A 61 13.07 1.25 -15.26
CA LEU A 61 13.95 2.38 -15.62
C LEU A 61 13.43 3.72 -15.08
N GLU A 62 12.11 3.93 -15.05
CA GLU A 62 11.53 5.14 -14.47
C GLU A 62 11.72 5.19 -12.95
N SER A 63 11.55 4.06 -12.24
CA SER A 63 11.81 3.98 -10.80
C SER A 63 13.29 4.15 -10.44
N THR A 64 14.21 3.60 -11.23
CA THR A 64 15.66 3.66 -10.98
C THR A 64 16.24 5.02 -11.35
N LYS A 65 15.72 5.70 -12.39
CA LYS A 65 16.17 7.05 -12.78
C LYS A 65 15.87 8.09 -11.71
N VAL A 66 14.76 7.93 -10.97
CA VAL A 66 14.40 8.80 -9.83
C VAL A 66 15.31 8.57 -8.62
N ASP A 67 15.80 7.34 -8.43
CA ASP A 67 16.69 6.96 -7.32
C ASP A 67 18.17 7.33 -7.53
N LEU A 68 18.58 7.68 -8.75
CA LEU A 68 20.00 7.86 -9.05
C LEU A 68 20.58 9.20 -8.56
N PHE A 69 19.80 10.29 -8.52
CA PHE A 69 20.22 11.59 -7.93
C PHE A 69 19.01 12.49 -7.58
N PRO A 70 18.18 12.18 -6.57
CA PRO A 70 17.17 13.13 -6.14
C PRO A 70 17.85 14.26 -5.36
N ASP A 71 17.56 15.51 -5.72
CA ASP A 71 17.66 16.61 -4.75
C ASP A 71 16.88 16.19 -3.49
N GLU A 72 17.45 16.36 -2.31
CA GLU A 72 16.84 15.88 -1.08
C GLU A 72 16.26 17.04 -0.27
N VAL A 73 15.12 16.77 0.39
CA VAL A 73 14.54 17.70 1.35
C VAL A 73 14.69 17.15 2.77
N PHE A 74 15.19 18.00 3.66
CA PHE A 74 15.41 17.68 5.07
C PHE A 74 14.36 18.38 5.92
N VAL A 75 13.45 17.60 6.51
CA VAL A 75 12.34 18.10 7.31
C VAL A 75 12.44 17.59 8.75
N PHE A 76 11.94 18.39 9.67
CA PHE A 76 12.01 18.13 11.10
C PHE A 76 10.69 17.61 11.63
N THR A 77 10.75 16.67 12.56
CA THR A 77 9.63 16.40 13.46
C THR A 77 9.57 17.47 14.57
N PRO A 78 8.45 17.63 15.28
CA PRO A 78 8.37 18.55 16.42
C PRO A 78 9.37 18.22 17.55
N ALA A 79 9.83 16.97 17.61
CA ALA A 79 10.86 16.51 18.55
C ALA A 79 12.30 16.79 18.07
N GLY A 80 12.48 17.47 16.93
CA GLY A 80 13.79 17.83 16.37
C GLY A 80 14.48 16.71 15.58
N LYS A 81 13.79 15.59 15.31
CA LYS A 81 14.36 14.52 14.47
C LYS A 81 14.32 14.93 13.00
N ILE A 82 15.43 14.77 12.30
CA ILE A 82 15.54 15.01 10.86
C ILE A 82 15.04 13.78 10.10
N ILE A 83 14.20 14.02 9.11
CA ILE A 83 13.73 13.04 8.14
C ILE A 83 14.11 13.53 6.75
N GLN A 84 14.81 12.67 6.02
CA GLN A 84 15.25 12.89 4.66
C GLN A 84 14.24 12.28 3.70
N LEU A 85 13.84 13.06 2.71
CA LEU A 85 12.87 12.68 1.69
C LEU A 85 13.36 13.15 0.31
N PRO A 86 12.93 12.51 -0.79
CA PRO A 86 13.24 13.02 -2.12
C PRO A 86 12.55 14.37 -2.35
N GLN A 87 13.09 15.16 -3.28
CA GLN A 87 12.47 16.41 -3.70
C GLN A 87 11.01 16.20 -4.06
N ARG A 88 10.19 17.21 -3.76
CA ARG A 88 8.74 17.20 -4.03
C ARG A 88 7.94 16.18 -3.22
N ALA A 89 8.57 15.44 -2.30
CA ALA A 89 7.85 14.62 -1.34
C ALA A 89 6.82 15.46 -0.58
N THR A 90 5.64 14.89 -0.39
CA THR A 90 4.53 15.60 0.23
C THR A 90 4.48 15.38 1.74
N VAL A 91 3.63 16.15 2.42
CA VAL A 91 3.29 15.93 3.83
C VAL A 91 2.85 14.49 4.08
N LEU A 92 2.08 13.91 3.14
CA LEU A 92 1.66 12.52 3.24
C LEU A 92 2.85 11.56 3.15
N ASP A 93 3.81 11.79 2.26
CA ASP A 93 5.05 11.01 2.20
C ASP A 93 5.82 11.07 3.52
N PHE A 94 5.94 12.26 4.14
CA PHE A 94 6.57 12.41 5.45
C PHE A 94 5.88 11.56 6.52
N SER A 95 4.55 11.54 6.55
CA SER A 95 3.80 10.73 7.52
C SER A 95 4.08 9.23 7.38
N TYR A 96 4.26 8.72 6.16
CA TYR A 96 4.66 7.33 5.90
C TYR A 96 6.14 7.07 6.15
N ALA A 97 6.99 8.09 6.00
CA ALA A 97 8.41 8.01 6.33
C ALA A 97 8.63 7.90 7.85
N VAL A 98 7.89 8.68 8.65
CA VAL A 98 7.85 8.58 10.12
C VAL A 98 7.49 7.16 10.54
N HIS A 99 6.31 6.69 10.13
CA HIS A 99 5.87 5.31 10.39
C HIS A 99 4.63 4.98 9.55
N THR A 100 4.51 3.74 9.07
CA THR A 100 3.35 3.31 8.27
C THR A 100 2.01 3.50 9.00
N ASN A 101 1.95 3.24 10.31
CA ASN A 101 0.73 3.47 11.11
C ASN A 101 0.36 4.95 11.27
N VAL A 102 1.35 5.85 11.26
CA VAL A 102 1.10 7.30 11.26
C VAL A 102 0.50 7.66 9.91
N GLY A 103 1.19 7.30 8.82
CA GLY A 103 0.72 7.54 7.45
C GLY A 103 -0.70 7.02 7.17
N LYS A 104 -1.02 5.78 7.56
CA LYS A 104 -2.35 5.18 7.37
C LYS A 104 -3.48 5.95 8.05
N ARG A 105 -3.16 6.76 9.06
CA ARG A 105 -4.11 7.39 9.98
C ARG A 105 -4.01 8.91 9.98
N THR A 106 -3.24 9.47 9.05
CA THR A 106 -3.06 10.91 8.87
C THR A 106 -4.38 11.58 8.58
N GLN A 107 -4.82 12.47 9.48
CA GLN A 107 -6.05 13.25 9.35
C GLN A 107 -5.78 14.69 8.92
N LYS A 108 -4.79 15.32 9.56
CA LYS A 108 -4.37 16.70 9.33
C LYS A 108 -2.86 16.81 9.46
N ALA A 109 -2.31 17.90 8.94
CA ALA A 109 -0.92 18.24 9.15
C ALA A 109 -0.74 19.74 9.33
N THR A 110 0.31 20.11 10.04
CA THR A 110 0.78 21.49 10.12
C THR A 110 2.24 21.56 9.69
N ILE A 111 2.60 22.66 9.03
CA ILE A 111 3.98 22.98 8.64
C ILE A 111 4.34 24.29 9.34
N ASN A 112 5.38 24.28 10.16
CA ASN A 112 5.82 25.43 10.96
C ASN A 112 4.67 26.06 11.78
N GLY A 113 3.75 25.23 12.29
CA GLY A 113 2.61 25.68 13.10
C GLY A 113 1.36 26.10 12.32
N ASN A 114 1.42 26.18 10.98
CA ASN A 114 0.26 26.54 10.15
C ASN A 114 -0.36 25.29 9.52
N GLU A 115 -1.69 25.21 9.42
CA GLU A 115 -2.38 24.10 8.75
C GLU A 115 -1.93 24.00 7.28
N ALA A 116 -1.69 22.77 6.82
CA ALA A 116 -1.27 22.48 5.45
C ALA A 116 -2.05 21.28 4.87
N ASP A 117 -2.22 21.28 3.55
CA ASP A 117 -2.79 20.14 2.84
C ASP A 117 -1.81 18.96 2.83
N LEU A 118 -2.32 17.73 2.88
CA LEU A 118 -1.56 16.48 2.82
C LEU A 118 -0.79 16.33 1.50
N ALA A 119 -1.28 16.95 0.42
CA ALA A 119 -0.63 16.98 -0.89
C ALA A 119 0.47 18.05 -1.01
N THR A 120 0.66 18.90 0.01
CA THR A 120 1.65 19.99 -0.04
C THR A 120 3.07 19.41 -0.13
N ALA A 121 3.84 19.87 -1.12
CA ALA A 121 5.24 19.52 -1.27
C ALA A 121 6.10 20.18 -0.18
N LEU A 122 7.00 19.40 0.41
CA LEU A 122 7.86 19.83 1.50
C LEU A 122 9.13 20.53 1.00
N LYS A 123 9.66 21.42 1.84
CA LYS A 123 10.92 22.14 1.64
C LYS A 123 11.86 21.88 2.81
N SER A 124 13.16 21.88 2.54
CA SER A 124 14.18 21.77 3.58
C SER A 124 14.02 22.85 4.66
N GLY A 125 14.27 22.50 5.91
CA GLY A 125 14.16 23.44 7.04
C GLY A 125 12.77 23.51 7.69
N GLN A 126 11.77 22.85 7.13
CA GLN A 126 10.41 22.87 7.67
C GLN A 126 10.21 21.86 8.79
N THR A 127 9.47 22.24 9.82
CA THR A 127 8.97 21.34 10.86
C THR A 127 7.56 20.90 10.52
N VAL A 128 7.34 19.60 10.42
CA VAL A 128 6.06 19.00 10.03
C VAL A 128 5.48 18.23 11.20
N GLU A 129 4.24 18.56 11.58
CA GLU A 129 3.47 17.85 12.59
C GLU A 129 2.29 17.13 11.94
N ILE A 130 2.05 15.88 12.34
CA ILE A 130 0.98 15.05 11.80
C ILE A 130 -0.02 14.74 12.90
N THR A 131 -1.28 15.08 12.67
CA THR A 131 -2.41 14.69 13.52
C THR A 131 -3.02 13.40 12.99
N THR A 132 -3.12 12.36 13.83
CA THR A 132 -3.66 11.05 13.44
C THR A 132 -5.01 10.75 14.08
N SER A 133 -5.83 9.95 13.40
CA SER A 133 -7.13 9.49 13.91
C SER A 133 -7.36 7.99 13.66
N ARG A 134 -8.10 7.32 14.54
CA ARG A 134 -8.49 5.89 14.39
C ARG A 134 -9.47 5.66 13.25
N LEU A 135 -10.26 6.68 12.90
CA LEU A 135 -11.34 6.59 11.93
C LEU A 135 -10.85 6.78 10.49
N VAL A 136 -9.66 7.37 10.32
CA VAL A 136 -9.11 7.62 8.99
C VAL A 136 -8.47 6.35 8.44
N LYS A 137 -8.77 6.07 7.18
CA LYS A 137 -8.18 4.99 6.40
C LYS A 137 -7.67 5.54 5.06
N PRO A 138 -6.64 4.93 4.46
CA PRO A 138 -6.16 5.33 3.14
C PRO A 138 -7.27 5.23 2.09
N LYS A 139 -7.29 6.21 1.20
CA LYS A 139 -8.23 6.31 0.08
C LYS A 139 -7.47 6.23 -1.25
N PRO A 140 -8.12 5.83 -2.36
CA PRO A 140 -7.45 5.74 -3.67
C PRO A 140 -6.77 7.04 -4.10
N ASN A 141 -7.40 8.20 -3.86
CA ASN A 141 -6.85 9.52 -4.21
C ASN A 141 -5.53 9.86 -3.49
N TRP A 142 -5.14 9.14 -2.45
CA TRP A 142 -3.85 9.33 -1.80
C TRP A 142 -2.68 8.88 -2.67
N LEU A 143 -2.91 7.95 -3.61
CA LEU A 143 -1.88 7.50 -4.56
C LEU A 143 -1.40 8.61 -5.48
N ASP A 144 -2.27 9.58 -5.76
CA ASP A 144 -1.95 10.75 -6.60
C ASP A 144 -1.21 11.84 -5.80
N MET A 145 -1.31 11.80 -4.46
CA MET A 145 -0.69 12.77 -3.55
C MET A 145 0.73 12.37 -3.12
N VAL A 146 1.09 11.09 -3.19
CA VAL A 146 2.38 10.58 -2.72
C VAL A 146 3.37 10.42 -3.86
N ILE A 147 4.63 10.76 -3.60
CA ILE A 147 5.73 10.59 -4.55
C ILE A 147 6.51 9.32 -4.23
N THR A 148 6.75 9.03 -2.95
CA THR A 148 7.69 7.99 -2.52
C THR A 148 7.17 6.57 -2.77
N SER A 149 8.05 5.68 -3.21
CA SER A 149 7.75 4.26 -3.43
C SER A 149 7.27 3.57 -2.16
N LYS A 150 7.83 3.93 -0.99
CA LYS A 150 7.41 3.42 0.32
C LYS A 150 5.95 3.76 0.63
N ALA A 151 5.55 5.02 0.48
CA ALA A 151 4.17 5.44 0.73
C ALA A 151 3.20 4.79 -0.28
N LYS A 152 3.54 4.82 -1.59
CA LYS A 152 2.75 4.18 -2.66
C LYS A 152 2.49 2.70 -2.36
N THR A 153 3.53 1.96 -1.99
CA THR A 153 3.43 0.52 -1.69
C THR A 153 2.55 0.27 -0.47
N ALA A 154 2.74 1.03 0.60
CA ALA A 154 1.96 0.91 1.82
C ALA A 154 0.47 1.26 1.61
N ILE A 155 0.17 2.29 0.82
CA ILE A 155 -1.20 2.68 0.46
C ILE A 155 -1.84 1.58 -0.40
N LYS A 156 -1.18 1.11 -1.46
CA LYS A 156 -1.69 0.03 -2.33
C LYS A 156 -2.00 -1.23 -1.53
N ALA A 157 -1.09 -1.65 -0.65
CA ALA A 157 -1.30 -2.82 0.20
C ALA A 157 -2.54 -2.66 1.10
N GLN A 158 -2.71 -1.49 1.72
CA GLN A 158 -3.87 -1.23 2.57
C GLN A 158 -5.18 -1.13 1.79
N LEU A 159 -5.18 -0.53 0.59
CA LEU A 159 -6.35 -0.45 -0.27
C LEU A 159 -6.79 -1.84 -0.74
N LYS A 160 -5.84 -2.70 -1.11
CA LYS A 160 -6.12 -4.10 -1.46
C LYS A 160 -6.74 -4.85 -0.28
N GLU A 161 -6.21 -4.69 0.92
CA GLU A 161 -6.74 -5.33 2.13
C GLU A 161 -8.14 -4.82 2.47
N ASN A 162 -8.36 -3.51 2.44
CA ASN A 162 -9.68 -2.92 2.68
C ASN A 162 -10.70 -3.42 1.64
N SER A 163 -10.30 -3.53 0.37
CA SER A 163 -11.17 -4.03 -0.70
C SER A 163 -11.58 -5.48 -0.47
N LYS A 164 -10.64 -6.35 -0.07
CA LYS A 164 -10.94 -7.75 0.28
C LYS A 164 -11.96 -7.86 1.41
N VAL A 165 -11.83 -7.03 2.44
CA VAL A 165 -12.77 -7.02 3.58
C VAL A 165 -14.17 -6.63 3.11
N GLU A 166 -14.30 -5.58 2.29
CA GLU A 166 -15.60 -5.15 1.79
C GLU A 166 -16.21 -6.16 0.81
N LEU A 167 -15.42 -6.74 -0.09
CA LEU A 167 -15.85 -7.81 -1.00
C LEU A 167 -16.34 -9.03 -0.24
N SER A 168 -15.63 -9.45 0.82
CA SER A 168 -16.06 -10.57 1.66
C SER A 168 -17.38 -10.28 2.38
N LYS A 169 -17.59 -9.05 2.88
CA LYS A 169 -18.88 -8.68 3.49
C LYS A 169 -20.00 -8.71 2.46
N LEU A 170 -19.76 -8.15 1.28
CA LEU A 170 -20.72 -8.12 0.19
C LEU A 170 -21.09 -9.54 -0.24
N GLY A 171 -20.12 -10.42 -0.51
CA GLY A 171 -20.40 -11.80 -0.90
C GLY A 171 -21.16 -12.59 0.17
N LYS A 172 -20.82 -12.40 1.46
CA LYS A 172 -21.58 -12.99 2.57
C LYS A 172 -23.04 -12.50 2.56
N HIS A 173 -23.25 -11.20 2.38
CA HIS A 173 -24.58 -10.60 2.34
C HIS A 173 -25.40 -11.15 1.16
N LEU A 174 -24.81 -11.19 -0.04
CA LEU A 174 -25.46 -11.72 -1.25
C LEU A 174 -25.91 -13.17 -1.09
N ILE A 175 -25.05 -14.04 -0.52
CA ILE A 175 -25.42 -15.43 -0.26
C ILE A 175 -26.52 -15.51 0.79
N SER A 176 -26.40 -14.76 1.88
CA SER A 176 -27.41 -14.75 2.95
C SER A 176 -28.77 -14.29 2.44
N ASP A 177 -28.82 -13.28 1.58
CA ASP A 177 -30.05 -12.76 1.02
C ASP A 177 -30.67 -13.73 0.01
N ALA A 178 -29.85 -14.39 -0.81
CA ALA A 178 -30.33 -15.42 -1.71
C ALA A 178 -30.88 -16.66 -0.98
N LEU A 179 -30.30 -17.06 0.16
CA LEU A 179 -30.84 -18.13 1.01
C LEU A 179 -32.16 -17.72 1.67
N LYS A 180 -32.26 -16.48 2.16
CA LYS A 180 -33.51 -15.93 2.70
C LYS A 180 -34.63 -15.92 1.65
N TYR A 181 -34.32 -15.64 0.39
CA TYR A 181 -35.29 -15.73 -0.71
C TYR A 181 -35.83 -17.17 -0.89
N GLN A 182 -34.99 -18.17 -0.61
CA GLN A 182 -35.38 -19.59 -0.58
C GLN A 182 -36.01 -20.02 0.76
N LYS A 183 -36.26 -19.09 1.69
CA LYS A 183 -36.78 -19.32 3.05
C LYS A 183 -35.91 -20.24 3.92
N ILE A 184 -34.60 -20.24 3.69
CA ILE A 184 -33.63 -21.03 4.46
C ILE A 184 -32.70 -20.07 5.20
N ASP A 185 -32.49 -20.30 6.51
CA ASP A 185 -31.48 -19.55 7.25
C ASP A 185 -30.08 -20.13 6.92
N ILE A 186 -29.09 -19.24 6.84
CA ILE A 186 -27.70 -19.64 6.60
C ILE A 186 -27.16 -20.58 7.70
N ASN A 187 -27.71 -20.47 8.91
CA ASN A 187 -27.32 -21.30 10.05
C ASN A 187 -27.93 -22.72 10.00
N ASP A 188 -29.00 -22.93 9.24
CA ASP A 188 -29.66 -24.23 9.10
C ASP A 188 -28.90 -25.16 8.15
N ILE A 189 -27.94 -24.63 7.39
CA ILE A 189 -27.16 -25.41 6.43
C ILE A 189 -26.06 -26.20 7.16
N PRO A 190 -26.02 -27.54 7.02
CA PRO A 190 -24.98 -28.37 7.63
C PRO A 190 -23.57 -27.96 7.22
N LYS A 191 -22.62 -28.07 8.16
CA LYS A 191 -21.21 -27.73 7.91
C LYS A 191 -20.59 -28.61 6.82
N GLU A 192 -21.09 -29.84 6.67
CA GLU A 192 -20.68 -30.81 5.67
C GLU A 192 -20.99 -30.31 4.26
N LYS A 193 -22.19 -29.74 4.04
CA LYS A 193 -22.59 -29.14 2.76
C LYS A 193 -21.73 -27.93 2.40
N TRP A 194 -21.38 -27.11 3.38
CA TRP A 194 -20.43 -26.02 3.19
C TRP A 194 -19.04 -26.52 2.79
N LYS A 195 -18.53 -27.59 3.41
CA LYS A 195 -17.24 -28.19 3.04
C LYS A 195 -17.24 -28.74 1.62
N GLU A 196 -18.32 -29.43 1.23
CA GLU A 196 -18.49 -29.94 -0.14
C GLU A 196 -18.52 -28.80 -1.16
N CYS A 197 -19.30 -27.75 -0.87
CA CYS A 197 -19.41 -26.55 -1.70
C CYS A 197 -18.05 -25.86 -1.88
N LEU A 198 -17.29 -25.65 -0.81
CA LEU A 198 -15.95 -25.07 -0.87
C LEU A 198 -14.99 -25.92 -1.70
N LYS A 199 -15.05 -27.25 -1.56
CA LYS A 199 -14.19 -28.18 -2.31
C LYS A 199 -14.48 -28.14 -3.81
N GLU A 200 -15.75 -28.16 -4.21
CA GLU A 200 -16.13 -28.13 -5.62
C GLU A 200 -15.91 -26.77 -6.28
N LEU A 201 -16.06 -25.68 -5.53
CA LEU A 201 -15.81 -24.32 -6.03
C LEU A 201 -14.33 -23.91 -5.94
N HIS A 202 -13.44 -24.85 -5.61
CA HIS A 202 -12.01 -24.60 -5.44
C HIS A 202 -11.73 -23.38 -4.55
N CYS A 203 -12.46 -23.27 -3.44
CA CYS A 203 -12.33 -22.21 -2.47
C CYS A 203 -11.58 -22.73 -1.24
N SER A 204 -10.59 -21.97 -0.78
CA SER A 204 -9.74 -22.40 0.34
C SER A 204 -10.47 -22.33 1.68
N ASN A 205 -11.34 -21.33 1.84
CA ASN A 205 -12.14 -21.10 3.05
C ASN A 205 -13.38 -20.24 2.71
N PHE A 206 -14.24 -20.02 3.71
CA PHE A 206 -15.43 -19.16 3.54
C PHE A 206 -15.10 -17.73 3.10
N HIS A 207 -14.01 -17.16 3.61
CA HIS A 207 -13.61 -15.80 3.28
C HIS A 207 -13.25 -15.68 1.79
N ASP A 208 -12.51 -16.65 1.27
CA ASP A 208 -12.18 -16.79 -0.17
C ASP A 208 -13.44 -16.92 -1.03
N LEU A 209 -14.38 -17.81 -0.64
CA LEU A 209 -15.67 -17.93 -1.32
C LEU A 209 -16.43 -16.60 -1.36
N TYR A 210 -16.52 -15.90 -0.23
CA TYR A 210 -17.21 -14.62 -0.18
C TYR A 210 -16.54 -13.55 -1.04
N ILE A 211 -15.21 -13.52 -1.09
CA ILE A 211 -14.48 -12.60 -1.99
C ILE A 211 -14.80 -12.92 -3.45
N LYS A 212 -14.72 -14.19 -3.87
CA LYS A 212 -15.02 -14.61 -5.24
C LYS A 212 -16.45 -14.28 -5.65
N VAL A 213 -17.40 -14.43 -4.73
CA VAL A 213 -18.80 -14.02 -4.95
C VAL A 213 -18.93 -12.50 -5.03
N GLY A 214 -18.27 -11.75 -4.14
CA GLY A 214 -18.26 -10.28 -4.18
C GLY A 214 -17.63 -9.71 -5.46
N LEU A 215 -16.66 -10.41 -6.05
CA LEU A 215 -16.04 -10.09 -7.34
C LEU A 215 -16.86 -10.59 -8.54
N SER A 216 -17.96 -11.33 -8.31
CA SER A 216 -18.74 -11.99 -9.36
C SER A 216 -17.94 -13.02 -10.20
N GLU A 217 -16.82 -13.53 -9.68
CA GLU A 217 -16.12 -14.70 -10.26
C GLU A 217 -16.95 -15.98 -10.08
N ILE A 218 -17.69 -16.05 -8.97
CA ILE A 218 -18.67 -17.11 -8.69
C ILE A 218 -20.04 -16.46 -8.52
N PHE A 219 -20.99 -16.86 -9.36
CA PHE A 219 -22.38 -16.39 -9.22
C PHE A 219 -23.02 -16.96 -7.96
N VAL A 220 -23.75 -16.11 -7.23
CA VAL A 220 -24.50 -16.50 -6.02
C VAL A 220 -25.39 -17.71 -6.28
N ALA A 221 -26.08 -17.75 -7.43
CA ALA A 221 -26.96 -18.85 -7.82
C ALA A 221 -26.24 -20.21 -7.87
N VAL A 222 -24.97 -20.25 -8.29
CA VAL A 222 -24.16 -21.47 -8.32
C VAL A 222 -23.92 -21.98 -6.89
N VAL A 223 -23.58 -21.07 -5.97
CA VAL A 223 -23.39 -21.39 -4.55
C VAL A 223 -24.67 -21.94 -3.95
N ILE A 224 -25.81 -21.27 -4.16
CA ILE A 224 -27.11 -21.69 -3.63
C ILE A 224 -27.51 -23.07 -4.17
N ASN A 225 -27.45 -23.28 -5.49
CA ASN A 225 -27.76 -24.58 -6.09
C ASN A 225 -26.88 -25.70 -5.53
N LYS A 226 -25.62 -25.39 -5.22
CA LYS A 226 -24.71 -26.38 -4.66
C LYS A 226 -25.01 -26.69 -3.20
N LEU A 227 -25.33 -25.68 -2.39
CA LEU A 227 -25.71 -25.85 -0.99
C LEU A 227 -27.04 -26.59 -0.84
N LEU A 228 -28.01 -26.31 -1.73
CA LEU A 228 -29.34 -26.91 -1.71
C LEU A 228 -29.42 -28.24 -2.46
N LYS A 229 -28.34 -28.68 -3.12
CA LYS A 229 -28.25 -30.00 -3.73
C LYS A 229 -28.54 -31.04 -2.65
N ASP A 230 -29.61 -31.81 -2.86
CA ASP A 230 -30.18 -32.84 -1.97
C ASP A 230 -31.12 -32.36 -0.84
N ILE A 231 -31.09 -31.09 -0.44
CA ILE A 231 -32.03 -30.54 0.57
C ILE A 231 -33.47 -30.59 0.05
N SER A 232 -33.67 -30.28 -1.23
CA SER A 232 -34.98 -30.36 -1.88
C SER A 232 -35.51 -31.80 -2.06
N LYS A 233 -34.65 -32.83 -1.93
CA LYS A 233 -35.06 -34.24 -1.98
C LYS A 233 -35.51 -34.76 -0.61
N GLU A 234 -34.97 -34.23 0.49
CA GLU A 234 -35.37 -34.63 1.84
C GLU A 234 -36.73 -34.05 2.26
N THR A 235 -37.07 -32.82 1.84
CA THR A 235 -38.38 -32.21 2.21
C THR A 235 -39.59 -32.94 1.60
N ILE A 236 -39.41 -33.72 0.54
CA ILE A 236 -40.51 -34.44 -0.15
C ILE A 236 -40.83 -35.80 0.53
N ASN A 237 -39.94 -36.35 1.36
CA ASN A 237 -40.05 -37.72 1.86
C ASN A 237 -40.60 -37.86 3.29
N THR A 238 -41.23 -36.84 3.88
CA THR A 238 -41.82 -36.96 5.22
C THR A 238 -43.22 -36.33 5.31
N ILE A 239 -44.17 -36.88 4.55
CA ILE A 239 -45.59 -36.76 4.88
C ILE A 239 -46.02 -38.09 5.51
N THR A 240 -45.89 -38.19 6.84
CA THR A 240 -46.46 -39.29 7.59
C THR A 240 -47.98 -39.09 7.66
N ILE A 241 -48.73 -39.85 6.86
CA ILE A 241 -50.20 -39.87 6.93
C ILE A 241 -50.59 -40.55 8.24
N ASN A 242 -50.86 -39.75 9.28
CA ASN A 242 -51.42 -40.24 10.52
C ASN A 242 -52.95 -40.07 10.50
N LYS A 243 -53.64 -41.21 10.39
CA LYS A 243 -55.09 -41.46 10.50
C LYS A 243 -55.96 -41.08 9.30
N THR A 244 -56.34 -42.12 8.55
CA THR A 244 -57.67 -42.28 7.96
C THR A 244 -58.72 -42.44 9.06
N LYS A 245 -59.82 -41.71 8.95
CA LYS A 245 -61.09 -41.97 9.64
C LYS A 245 -62.11 -42.41 8.62
#